data_AF-A0A534AUD0-F1
#
_entry.id   AF-A0A534AUD0-F1
#
_cell.length_a   1.000
_cell.length_b   1.000
_cell.length_c   1.000
_cell.angle_alpha   90.00
_cell.angle_beta   90.00
_cell.angle_gamma   90.00
#
_symmetry.space_group_name_H-M   'P 1'
#
loop_
_entity.id
_entity.type
_entity.pdbx_description
1 polymer ?
#
loop_
_entity_poly.entity_id
_entity_poly.type
_entity_poly.pdbx_seq_one_letter_code
_entity_poly.pdbx_strand_id
1 'polypeptide(L)'
;MRLPTPPRWTRRGRSSRSSSASADRAASFTHLNGYSSNYYTYVLDKVIALDFFAQFDARNLLGGPAGMRYRQAVLAPGSTRPAAELARDFLGREPNLDAYRRWMLAEFDAEAKASSAAR
;
A
#
# COMPACT_ATOMS: atom_id res chain seq x y z
N MET A 1 11.39 -19.62 73.25
CA MET A 1 12.08 -20.08 72.02
C MET A 1 11.70 -19.14 70.88
N ARG A 2 12.60 -18.26 70.43
CA ARG A 2 12.37 -17.35 69.28
C ARG A 2 12.97 -18.00 68.04
N LEU A 3 12.18 -18.12 66.97
CA LEU A 3 12.68 -18.57 65.67
C LEU A 3 13.67 -17.55 65.08
N PRO A 4 14.75 -18.00 64.41
CA PRO A 4 15.73 -17.10 63.81
C PRO A 4 15.13 -16.30 62.65
N THR A 5 15.49 -15.03 62.57
CA THR A 5 15.10 -14.12 61.49
C THR A 5 15.79 -14.55 60.19
N PRO A 6 15.07 -14.76 59.09
CA PRO A 6 15.71 -15.18 57.84
C PRO A 6 16.62 -14.07 57.27
N PRO A 7 17.73 -14.43 56.62
CA PRO A 7 18.71 -13.48 56.13
C PRO A 7 18.16 -12.61 54.98
N ARG A 8 18.62 -11.35 54.94
CA ARG A 8 18.09 -10.22 54.14
C ARG A 8 18.07 -10.41 52.61
N TRP A 9 18.64 -11.50 52.11
CA TRP A 9 18.79 -11.81 50.67
C TRP A 9 17.57 -12.53 50.07
N THR A 10 16.60 -12.97 50.88
CA THR A 10 15.43 -13.73 50.40
C THR A 10 14.34 -12.87 49.76
N ARG A 11 14.42 -11.54 49.83
CA ARG A 11 13.48 -10.65 49.14
C ARG A 11 13.94 -10.41 47.70
N ARG A 12 13.88 -11.45 46.86
CA ARG A 12 13.80 -11.24 45.40
C ARG A 12 12.50 -10.49 45.14
N GLY A 13 12.60 -9.17 45.00
CA GLY A 13 11.53 -8.37 44.44
C GLY A 13 11.15 -8.98 43.11
N ARG A 14 9.97 -9.58 43.03
CA ARG A 14 9.35 -9.91 41.76
C ARG A 14 9.14 -8.57 41.07
N SER A 15 10.05 -8.20 40.17
CA SER A 15 9.83 -7.07 39.28
C SER A 15 8.57 -7.42 38.50
N SER A 16 7.45 -6.81 38.86
CA SER A 16 6.28 -6.75 38.00
C SER A 16 6.72 -5.94 36.79
N ARG A 17 7.26 -6.61 35.77
CA ARG A 17 7.21 -6.04 34.43
C ARG A 17 5.72 -5.93 34.15
N SER A 18 5.18 -4.72 34.13
CA SER A 18 3.89 -4.53 33.50
C SER A 18 4.09 -4.99 32.06
N SER A 19 3.51 -6.14 31.72
CA SER A 19 3.36 -6.49 30.32
C SER A 19 2.34 -5.50 29.79
N SER A 20 2.79 -4.34 29.31
CA SER A 20 2.03 -3.65 28.27
C SER A 20 1.82 -4.72 27.20
N ALA A 21 0.57 -5.12 26.97
CA ALA A 21 0.25 -6.11 25.95
C ALA A 21 1.00 -5.68 24.69
N SER A 22 1.99 -6.48 24.28
CA SER A 22 2.71 -6.22 23.05
C SER A 22 1.66 -6.26 21.96
N ALA A 23 1.42 -5.13 21.31
CA ALA A 23 0.50 -5.07 20.18
C ALA A 23 1.01 -6.04 19.12
N ASP A 24 0.41 -7.21 19.07
CA ASP A 24 0.71 -8.20 18.05
C ASP A 24 0.15 -7.67 16.74
N ARG A 25 1.06 -7.15 15.90
CA ARG A 25 0.69 -6.53 14.64
C ARG A 25 0.01 -7.51 13.71
N ALA A 26 0.38 -8.80 13.75
CA ALA A 26 -0.28 -9.83 12.94
C ALA A 26 -1.70 -10.09 13.43
N ALA A 27 -1.90 -10.19 14.74
CA ALA A 27 -3.23 -10.36 15.32
C ALA A 27 -4.17 -9.17 15.08
N SER A 28 -3.61 -7.94 15.01
CA SER A 28 -4.36 -6.74 14.65
C SER A 28 -4.60 -6.56 13.14
N PHE A 29 -4.03 -7.42 12.29
CA PHE A 29 -4.09 -7.25 10.85
C PHE A 29 -5.36 -7.84 10.25
N THR A 30 -6.45 -7.07 10.31
CA THR A 30 -7.79 -7.52 9.91
C THR A 30 -7.93 -7.97 8.46
N HIS A 31 -7.08 -7.53 7.54
CA HIS A 31 -7.09 -8.00 6.15
C HIS A 31 -6.73 -9.48 6.04
N LEU A 32 -6.07 -10.08 7.04
CA LEU A 32 -5.85 -11.52 7.08
C LEU A 32 -7.15 -12.31 7.32
N ASN A 33 -8.27 -11.66 7.60
CA ASN A 33 -9.59 -12.28 7.68
C ASN A 33 -10.37 -12.07 6.38
N GLY A 34 -10.22 -13.00 5.43
CA GLY A 34 -10.95 -12.97 4.14
C GLY A 34 -10.20 -12.30 2.98
N TYR A 35 -9.06 -11.64 3.24
CA TYR A 35 -8.12 -11.15 2.22
C TYR A 35 -6.72 -11.74 2.40
N SER A 36 -6.63 -12.87 3.10
CA SER A 36 -5.40 -13.63 3.33
C SER A 36 -4.74 -13.96 1.99
N SER A 37 -3.41 -13.87 1.93
CA SER A 37 -2.62 -14.12 0.73
C SER A 37 -2.87 -13.16 -0.46
N ASN A 38 -3.79 -12.20 -0.32
CA ASN A 38 -4.11 -11.24 -1.38
C ASN A 38 -3.65 -9.82 -1.05
N TYR A 39 -3.15 -9.51 0.15
CA TYR A 39 -2.82 -8.12 0.49
C TYR A 39 -1.81 -7.42 -0.46
N TYR A 40 -0.95 -8.18 -1.14
CA TYR A 40 -0.04 -7.63 -2.15
C TYR A 40 -0.78 -7.02 -3.35
N THR A 41 -2.02 -7.43 -3.63
CA THR A 41 -2.80 -6.95 -4.77
C THR A 41 -3.10 -5.46 -4.64
N TYR A 42 -3.11 -4.86 -3.45
CA TYR A 42 -3.21 -3.39 -3.33
C TYR A 42 -2.09 -2.66 -4.07
N VAL A 43 -0.86 -3.19 -4.04
CA VAL A 43 0.26 -2.59 -4.76
C VAL A 43 0.16 -2.90 -6.26
N LEU A 44 -0.26 -4.11 -6.62
CA LEU A 44 -0.50 -4.49 -8.01
C LEU A 44 -1.59 -3.63 -8.66
N ASP A 45 -2.71 -3.42 -7.96
CA ASP A 45 -3.83 -2.59 -8.39
C ASP A 45 -3.38 -1.14 -8.55
N LYS A 46 -2.50 -0.65 -7.68
CA LYS A 46 -1.94 0.70 -7.79
C LYS A 46 -1.07 0.88 -9.03
N VAL A 47 -0.30 -0.13 -9.43
CA VAL A 47 0.46 -0.12 -10.68
C VAL A 47 -0.48 0.09 -11.86
N ILE A 48 -1.53 -0.74 -11.96
CA ILE A 48 -2.50 -0.67 -13.05
C ILE A 48 -3.29 0.65 -13.01
N ALA A 49 -3.71 1.09 -11.83
CA ALA A 49 -4.47 2.32 -11.66
C ALA A 49 -3.68 3.56 -12.11
N LEU A 50 -2.39 3.64 -11.79
CA LEU A 50 -1.53 4.74 -12.24
C LEU A 50 -1.31 4.70 -13.75
N ASP A 51 -1.17 3.51 -14.33
CA ASP A 51 -1.01 3.35 -15.78
C ASP A 51 -2.29 3.76 -16.52
N PHE A 52 -3.46 3.38 -15.98
CA PHE A 52 -4.75 3.83 -16.49
C PHE A 52 -4.92 5.34 -16.36
N PHE A 53 -4.57 5.90 -15.20
CA PHE A 53 -4.68 7.34 -14.95
C PHE A 53 -3.81 8.15 -15.91
N ALA A 54 -2.66 7.63 -16.33
CA ALA A 54 -1.80 8.27 -17.32
C ALA A 54 -2.44 8.44 -18.71
N GLN A 55 -3.58 7.77 -18.99
CA GLN A 55 -4.37 7.96 -20.22
C GLN A 55 -5.28 9.20 -20.17
N PHE A 56 -5.49 9.78 -18.98
CA PHE A 56 -6.33 10.96 -18.78
C PHE A 56 -5.53 12.24 -18.97
N ASP A 57 -6.17 13.28 -19.51
CA ASP A 57 -5.56 14.62 -19.54
C ASP A 57 -5.57 15.20 -18.13
N ALA A 58 -4.39 15.34 -17.53
CA ALA A 58 -4.23 15.90 -16.19
C ALA A 58 -4.80 17.32 -16.03
N ARG A 59 -4.95 18.08 -17.12
CA ARG A 59 -5.53 19.42 -17.10
C ARG A 59 -7.04 19.43 -17.31
N ASN A 60 -7.62 18.32 -17.78
CA ASN A 60 -9.04 18.19 -18.07
C ASN A 60 -9.51 16.74 -17.92
N LEU A 61 -9.51 16.26 -16.68
CA LEU A 61 -9.78 14.85 -16.35
C LEU A 61 -11.15 14.35 -16.85
N LEU A 62 -12.15 15.24 -16.93
CA LEU A 62 -13.52 14.88 -17.27
C LEU A 62 -13.90 15.19 -18.73
N GLY A 63 -13.11 16.00 -19.44
CA GLY A 63 -13.45 16.43 -20.80
C GLY A 63 -12.81 15.62 -21.92
N GLY A 64 -11.88 14.71 -21.59
CA GLY A 64 -11.21 13.87 -22.57
C GLY A 64 -11.98 12.57 -22.93
N PRO A 65 -11.63 11.92 -24.06
CA PRO A 65 -12.25 10.65 -24.47
C PRO A 65 -11.90 9.46 -23.56
N ALA A 66 -10.89 9.61 -22.69
CA ALA A 66 -10.39 8.54 -21.82
C ALA A 66 -11.47 7.99 -20.86
N GLY A 67 -12.33 8.86 -20.31
CA GLY A 67 -13.39 8.43 -19.39
C GLY A 67 -14.41 7.49 -20.04
N MET A 68 -14.87 7.83 -21.25
CA MET A 68 -15.81 6.98 -21.99
C MET A 68 -15.15 5.68 -22.46
N ARG A 69 -13.88 5.73 -22.88
CA ARG A 69 -13.11 4.51 -23.18
C ARG A 69 -12.96 3.61 -21.96
N TYR A 70 -12.65 4.16 -20.78
CA TYR A 70 -12.52 3.39 -19.54
C TYR A 70 -13.83 2.70 -19.16
N ARG A 71 -14.96 3.43 -19.28
CA ARG A 71 -16.29 2.87 -19.08
C ARG A 71 -16.55 1.69 -20.00
N GLN A 72 -16.27 1.82 -21.29
CA GLN A 72 -16.59 0.81 -22.30
C GLN A 72 -15.64 -0.39 -22.25
N ALA A 73 -14.34 -0.15 -22.06
CA ALA A 73 -13.31 -1.19 -22.13
C ALA A 73 -13.10 -1.93 -20.80
N VAL A 74 -13.37 -1.31 -19.64
CA VAL A 74 -13.07 -1.90 -18.33
C VAL A 74 -14.31 -2.10 -17.48
N LEU A 75 -15.11 -1.05 -17.28
CA LEU A 75 -16.23 -1.11 -16.34
C LEU A 75 -17.42 -1.91 -16.87
N ALA A 76 -17.80 -1.70 -18.13
CA ALA A 76 -18.96 -2.35 -18.73
C ALA A 76 -18.80 -3.89 -18.85
N PRO A 77 -17.62 -4.43 -19.24
CA PRO A 77 -17.41 -5.87 -19.26
C PRO A 77 -17.31 -6.50 -17.86
N GLY A 78 -16.79 -5.78 -16.87
CA GLY A 78 -16.58 -6.32 -15.52
C GLY A 78 -15.77 -7.62 -15.55
N SER A 79 -16.21 -8.66 -14.81
CA SER A 79 -15.53 -9.95 -14.74
C SER A 79 -15.82 -10.91 -15.91
N THR A 80 -16.51 -10.46 -16.98
CA THR A 80 -16.85 -11.32 -18.12
C THR A 80 -15.66 -11.65 -19.03
N ARG A 81 -14.53 -10.94 -18.87
CA ARG A 81 -13.27 -11.16 -19.60
C ARG A 81 -12.08 -11.14 -18.65
N PRO A 82 -10.92 -11.74 -19.03
CA PRO A 82 -9.72 -11.67 -18.20
C PRO A 82 -9.26 -10.22 -17.99
N ALA A 83 -8.94 -9.85 -16.75
CA ALA A 83 -8.55 -8.49 -16.38
C ALA A 83 -7.34 -7.96 -17.18
N ALA A 84 -6.39 -8.84 -17.51
CA ALA A 84 -5.24 -8.49 -18.35
C ALA A 84 -5.64 -8.04 -19.76
N GLU A 85 -6.67 -8.66 -20.34
CA GLU A 85 -7.19 -8.22 -21.64
C GLU A 85 -7.87 -6.85 -21.54
N LEU A 86 -8.69 -6.64 -20.50
CA LEU A 86 -9.35 -5.35 -20.28
C LEU A 86 -8.32 -4.21 -20.12
N ALA A 87 -7.24 -4.48 -19.37
CA ALA A 87 -6.16 -3.54 -19.18
C ALA A 87 -5.43 -3.22 -20.48
N ARG A 88 -5.07 -4.25 -21.26
CA ARG A 88 -4.44 -4.07 -22.58
C ARG A 88 -5.34 -3.30 -23.53
N ASP A 89 -6.62 -3.64 -23.61
CA ASP A 89 -7.58 -3.01 -24.51
C ASP A 89 -7.77 -1.52 -24.16
N PHE A 90 -7.82 -1.18 -22.86
CA PHE A 90 -7.89 0.21 -22.43
C PHE A 90 -6.58 0.98 -22.69
N LEU A 91 -5.42 0.38 -22.40
CA LEU A 91 -4.10 1.03 -22.54
C LEU A 91 -3.60 1.11 -23.98
N GLY A 92 -4.09 0.23 -24.87
CA GLY A 92 -3.57 0.07 -26.23
C GLY A 92 -2.17 -0.57 -26.30
N ARG A 93 -1.69 -1.10 -25.18
CA ARG A 93 -0.40 -1.78 -25.01
C ARG A 93 -0.44 -2.67 -23.78
N GLU A 94 0.56 -3.53 -23.60
CA GLU A 94 0.72 -4.26 -22.34
C GLU A 94 0.94 -3.29 -21.16
N PRO A 95 0.37 -3.58 -19.98
CA PRO A 95 0.64 -2.81 -18.76
C PRO A 95 2.13 -2.85 -18.40
N ASN A 96 2.65 -1.75 -17.87
CA ASN A 96 4.04 -1.68 -17.43
C ASN A 96 4.20 -0.88 -16.13
N LEU A 97 5.43 -0.77 -15.64
CA LEU A 97 5.73 -0.12 -14.36
C LEU A 97 6.06 1.37 -14.49
N ASP A 98 6.01 1.96 -15.68
CA ASP A 98 6.58 3.30 -15.94
C ASP A 98 5.82 4.39 -15.17
N ALA A 99 4.48 4.33 -15.17
CA ALA A 99 3.64 5.26 -14.41
C ALA A 99 3.87 5.11 -12.90
N TYR A 100 3.97 3.88 -12.41
CA TYR A 100 4.26 3.59 -11.00
C TYR A 100 5.64 4.07 -10.58
N ARG A 101 6.67 3.83 -11.41
CA ARG A 101 8.04 4.29 -11.17
C ARG A 101 8.11 5.81 -11.08
N ARG A 102 7.48 6.52 -12.02
CA ARG A 102 7.40 8.00 -11.97
C ARG A 102 6.69 8.48 -10.71
N TRP A 103 5.58 7.84 -10.33
CA TRP A 103 4.86 8.19 -9.09
C TRP A 103 5.71 7.96 -7.84
N MET A 104 6.44 6.85 -7.75
CA MET A 104 7.33 6.56 -6.62
C MET A 104 8.50 7.54 -6.51
N LEU A 105 9.04 8.00 -7.65
CA LEU A 105 10.23 8.85 -7.69
C LEU A 105 9.92 10.34 -7.63
N ALA A 106 8.64 10.74 -7.74
CA ALA A 106 8.23 12.14 -7.82
C ALA A 106 8.75 13.02 -6.66
N GLU A 107 8.81 12.46 -5.44
CA GLU A 107 9.35 13.18 -4.27
C GLU A 107 10.84 13.53 -4.45
N PHE A 108 11.63 12.58 -4.96
CA PHE A 108 13.08 12.77 -5.16
C PHE A 108 13.40 13.73 -6.31
N ASP A 109 12.57 13.72 -7.36
CA ASP A 109 12.71 14.65 -8.49
C ASP A 109 12.45 16.11 -8.05
N ALA A 110 11.49 16.32 -7.14
CA ALA A 110 11.19 17.63 -6.58
C ALA A 110 12.35 18.18 -5.73
N GLU A 111 12.93 17.33 -4.87
CA GLU A 111 14.10 17.67 -4.05
C GLU A 111 15.33 18.01 -4.91
N ALA A 112 15.59 17.22 -5.95
CA ALA A 112 16.71 17.46 -6.87
C ALA A 112 16.55 18.80 -7.63
N LYS A 113 15.33 19.11 -8.08
CA LYS A 113 15.03 20.38 -8.75
C LYS A 113 15.20 21.58 -7.83
N ALA A 114 14.75 21.47 -6.57
CA ALA A 114 14.92 22.53 -5.58
C ALA A 114 16.39 22.79 -5.24
N SER A 115 17.20 21.73 -5.09
CA SER A 115 18.64 21.84 -4.81
C SER A 115 19.44 22.44 -5.97
N SER A 116 19.05 22.15 -7.22
CA SER A 116 19.65 22.73 -8.42
C SER A 116 19.34 24.23 -8.57
N ALA A 117 18.11 24.66 -8.28
CA ALA A 117 17.69 26.06 -8.37
C ALA A 117 18.29 26.97 -7.28
N ALA A 118 18.79 26.39 -6.18
CA ALA A 118 19.43 27.11 -5.08
C ALA A 118 20.96 27.33 -5.29
N ARG A 119 21.53 26.82 -6.39
CA ARG A 119 22.93 27.00 -6.80
C ARG A 119 23.03 28.02 -7.92
#